data_AF-A0A8H4Y9C7-F1
#
_entry.id   AF-A0A8H4Y9C7-F1
#
_cell.length_a   1.000
_cell.length_b   1.000
_cell.length_c   1.000
_cell.angle_alpha   90.00
_cell.angle_beta   90.00
_cell.angle_gamma   90.00
#
_symmetry.space_group_name_H-M   'P 1'
#
loop_
_entity.id
_entity.type
_entity.pdbx_description
1 polymer ?
#
loop_
_entity_poly.entity_id
_entity_poly.type
_entity_poly.pdbx_seq_one_letter_code
_entity_poly.pdbx_strand_id
1 'polypeptide(L)'
;MSASPWSTKFVASHFLLTEPEPKGGETWNTIPDYWANTRFDAIDVLFISPFHVKPDDLTLELGEGAKNLVERFNWVIRAARSKNPNIIIVLEQFYHDPDQVPSSDFQLFNVDQGKIKTYADSVASFIESYYNKTLPAVSGSGHVSARIQGYDVDVEGSTQEPDLPKILSAVRQSLDTLSQKLGGPRFSVSISPAWTDYFDSSMAKSCDYINMQNYSGGAETFPQDYHDAIHGLQQNQLVWGFCSEQPDHSTPDCQTFSGMKTQAQKIKSGGFVGTYTWRVNSDNHVFENIYQVWLHNLIHGNTLPDSKPESLVDKYWPTGGRDANGNVIPNLA
;
A
#
# COMPACT_ATOMS: atom_id res chain seq x y z
N MET A 1 11.06 -4.64 23.69
CA MET A 1 10.34 -4.19 22.48
C MET A 1 11.21 -4.52 21.29
N SER A 2 10.73 -5.33 20.35
CA SER A 2 11.42 -5.55 19.08
C SER A 2 11.48 -4.24 18.30
N ALA A 3 12.59 -3.98 17.61
CA ALA A 3 12.67 -2.83 16.72
C ALA A 3 11.55 -2.91 15.67
N SER A 4 11.02 -1.74 15.28
CA SER A 4 10.08 -1.61 14.17
C SER A 4 10.68 -2.27 12.91
N PRO A 5 9.91 -3.06 12.13
CA PRO A 5 10.46 -3.72 10.95
C PRO A 5 10.88 -2.71 9.86
N TRP A 6 10.34 -1.49 9.89
CA TRP A 6 10.71 -0.40 8.98
C TRP A 6 11.44 0.74 9.70
N SER A 7 11.97 1.69 8.92
CA SER A 7 12.58 2.91 9.44
C SER A 7 11.55 3.76 10.20
N THR A 8 12.01 4.57 11.17
CA THR A 8 11.16 5.60 11.76
C THR A 8 11.05 6.76 10.76
N LYS A 9 9.83 7.16 10.39
CA LYS A 9 9.51 8.21 9.40
C LYS A 9 9.70 7.76 7.95
N PHE A 10 8.92 6.78 7.54
CA PHE A 10 8.92 6.32 6.15
C PHE A 10 7.85 7.02 5.31
N VAL A 11 8.04 7.00 3.99
CA VAL A 11 7.05 7.39 2.99
C VAL A 11 6.67 6.20 2.14
N ALA A 12 5.41 5.80 2.21
CA ALA A 12 4.88 4.66 1.51
C ALA A 12 3.87 5.03 0.43
N SER A 13 3.69 4.14 -0.54
CA SER A 13 2.70 4.30 -1.62
C SER A 13 2.15 2.97 -2.14
N HIS A 14 0.91 3.03 -2.66
CA HIS A 14 0.26 2.00 -3.46
C HIS A 14 0.82 1.93 -4.87
N PHE A 15 0.86 0.72 -5.40
CA PHE A 15 1.08 0.45 -6.81
C PHE A 15 0.10 -0.63 -7.28
N LEU A 16 -0.90 -0.23 -8.05
CA LEU A 16 -1.95 -1.13 -8.53
C LEU A 16 -1.59 -1.75 -9.88
N LEU A 17 -1.36 -3.05 -9.91
CA LEU A 17 -0.87 -3.76 -11.09
C LEU A 17 -1.87 -3.82 -12.24
N THR A 18 -3.15 -3.63 -11.98
CA THR A 18 -4.19 -3.64 -13.01
C THR A 18 -4.25 -2.34 -13.82
N GLU A 19 -3.42 -1.34 -13.49
CA GLU A 19 -3.49 -0.04 -14.16
C GLU A 19 -2.30 0.35 -15.03
N PRO A 20 -2.55 0.86 -16.25
CA PRO A 20 -3.85 0.96 -16.88
C PRO A 20 -4.31 -0.45 -17.31
N GLU A 21 -5.62 -0.55 -17.56
CA GLU A 21 -6.17 -1.73 -18.22
C GLU A 21 -5.54 -1.90 -19.61
N PRO A 22 -5.17 -3.12 -20.02
CA PRO A 22 -4.66 -3.41 -21.36
C PRO A 22 -5.63 -2.92 -22.44
N LYS A 23 -5.12 -2.23 -23.47
CA LYS A 23 -5.93 -1.73 -24.59
C LYS A 23 -5.78 -2.64 -25.81
N GLY A 24 -6.87 -2.81 -26.57
CA GLY A 24 -6.83 -3.31 -27.95
C GLY A 24 -5.95 -4.55 -28.21
N GLY A 25 -6.22 -5.68 -27.56
CA GLY A 25 -5.51 -6.94 -27.79
C GLY A 25 -4.21 -7.11 -26.99
N GLU A 26 -3.84 -6.12 -26.16
CA GLU A 26 -2.78 -6.26 -25.16
C GLU A 26 -3.15 -7.31 -24.10
N THR A 27 -2.13 -7.94 -23.51
CA THR A 27 -2.29 -8.89 -22.41
C THR A 27 -1.88 -8.26 -21.09
N TRP A 28 -2.31 -8.85 -19.97
CA TRP A 28 -1.87 -8.45 -18.63
C TRP A 28 -0.36 -8.64 -18.37
N ASN A 29 0.36 -9.28 -19.29
CA ASN A 29 1.82 -9.37 -19.25
C ASN A 29 2.52 -8.13 -19.86
N THR A 30 1.81 -7.25 -20.55
CA THR A 30 2.38 -6.02 -21.10
C THR A 30 2.64 -5.01 -19.98
N ILE A 31 3.85 -4.45 -19.94
CA ILE A 31 4.24 -3.39 -19.01
C ILE A 31 3.92 -2.03 -19.66
N PRO A 32 3.09 -1.18 -19.02
CA PRO A 32 2.82 0.16 -19.52
C PRO A 32 4.08 1.02 -19.56
N ASP A 33 4.33 1.71 -20.68
CA ASP A 33 5.55 2.50 -20.88
C ASP A 33 5.76 3.57 -19.79
N TYR A 34 4.67 4.19 -19.32
CA TYR A 34 4.77 5.25 -18.31
C TYR A 34 5.24 4.75 -16.95
N TRP A 35 5.08 3.46 -16.63
CA TRP A 35 5.58 2.89 -15.37
C TRP A 35 7.10 3.05 -15.24
N ALA A 36 7.84 3.09 -16.35
CA ALA A 36 9.29 3.30 -16.33
C ALA A 36 9.69 4.64 -15.66
N ASN A 37 8.78 5.62 -15.66
CA ASN A 37 8.99 6.94 -15.08
C ASN A 37 8.63 7.03 -13.59
N THR A 38 8.04 5.98 -12.98
CA THR A 38 7.69 5.98 -11.56
C THR A 38 8.92 6.22 -10.68
N ARG A 39 8.80 7.15 -9.73
CA ARG A 39 9.85 7.64 -8.83
C ARG A 39 10.00 6.76 -7.59
N PHE A 40 10.33 5.49 -7.82
CA PHE A 40 10.62 4.53 -6.73
C PHE A 40 11.81 4.95 -5.84
N ASP A 41 12.66 5.87 -6.31
CA ASP A 41 13.73 6.49 -5.51
C ASP A 41 13.21 7.40 -4.38
N ALA A 42 11.94 7.77 -4.40
CA ALA A 42 11.27 8.57 -3.38
C ALA A 42 10.20 7.78 -2.60
N ILE A 43 10.33 6.45 -2.57
CA ILE A 43 9.42 5.55 -1.84
C ILE A 43 10.25 4.66 -0.93
N ASP A 44 9.95 4.66 0.37
CA ASP A 44 10.59 3.80 1.37
C ASP A 44 9.90 2.44 1.46
N VAL A 45 8.57 2.42 1.36
CA VAL A 45 7.73 1.21 1.44
C VAL A 45 6.75 1.20 0.27
N LEU A 46 6.77 0.17 -0.55
CA LEU A 46 5.89 -0.01 -1.69
C LEU A 46 4.89 -1.13 -1.41
N PHE A 47 3.62 -0.78 -1.36
CA PHE A 47 2.51 -1.71 -1.30
C PHE A 47 2.11 -2.06 -2.73
N ILE A 48 2.17 -3.35 -3.08
CA ILE A 48 1.85 -3.83 -4.42
C ILE A 48 0.56 -4.66 -4.35
N SER A 49 -0.43 -4.25 -5.13
CA SER A 49 -1.77 -4.84 -5.23
C SER A 49 -2.12 -5.12 -6.70
N PRO A 50 -3.12 -5.95 -7.03
CA PRO A 50 -4.04 -6.59 -6.10
C PRO A 50 -3.69 -8.05 -5.80
N PHE A 51 -3.88 -8.42 -4.53
CA PHE A 51 -3.93 -9.81 -4.10
C PHE A 51 -5.32 -10.13 -3.56
N HIS A 52 -5.88 -11.28 -3.95
CA HIS A 52 -7.25 -11.67 -3.59
C HIS A 52 -7.30 -13.03 -2.91
N VAL A 53 -8.41 -13.33 -2.25
CA VAL A 53 -8.71 -14.67 -1.75
C VAL A 53 -9.41 -15.47 -2.85
N LYS A 54 -8.86 -16.63 -3.23
CA LYS A 54 -9.51 -17.54 -4.16
C LYS A 54 -10.79 -18.11 -3.56
N PRO A 55 -11.95 -17.99 -4.23
CA PRO A 55 -13.21 -18.53 -3.71
C PRO A 55 -13.20 -20.05 -3.50
N ASP A 56 -12.48 -20.79 -4.35
CA ASP A 56 -12.53 -22.26 -4.39
C ASP A 56 -11.71 -22.94 -3.29
N ASP A 57 -10.52 -22.42 -3.00
CA ASP A 57 -9.55 -23.04 -2.08
C ASP A 57 -9.08 -22.12 -0.95
N LEU A 58 -9.54 -20.86 -0.95
CA LEU A 58 -9.27 -19.84 0.08
C LEU A 58 -7.78 -19.48 0.17
N THR A 59 -7.01 -19.72 -0.89
CA THR A 59 -5.61 -19.31 -0.95
C THR A 59 -5.44 -17.92 -1.56
N LEU A 60 -4.33 -17.26 -1.23
CA LEU A 60 -3.94 -15.98 -1.80
C LEU A 60 -3.63 -16.14 -3.29
N GLU A 61 -4.21 -15.28 -4.13
CA GLU A 61 -3.85 -15.13 -5.53
C GLU A 61 -3.39 -13.72 -5.88
N LEU A 62 -2.52 -13.63 -6.88
CA LEU A 62 -2.06 -12.38 -7.46
C LEU A 62 -2.93 -12.08 -8.69
N GLY A 63 -3.70 -10.99 -8.64
CA GLY A 63 -4.74 -10.70 -9.63
C GLY A 63 -6.00 -11.53 -9.43
N GLU A 64 -6.94 -11.40 -10.36
CA GLU A 64 -8.27 -12.01 -10.29
C GLU A 64 -8.54 -12.83 -11.57
N GLY A 65 -8.99 -14.07 -11.40
CA GLY A 65 -9.43 -14.94 -12.50
C GLY A 65 -8.33 -15.20 -13.55
N ALA A 66 -8.57 -14.80 -14.82
CA ALA A 66 -7.65 -15.05 -15.92
C ALA A 66 -6.48 -14.03 -16.01
N LYS A 67 -6.42 -13.03 -15.12
CA LYS A 67 -5.41 -11.97 -15.13
C LYS A 67 -4.10 -12.48 -14.54
N ASN A 68 -3.21 -13.04 -15.36
CA ASN A 68 -1.85 -13.33 -14.91
C ASN A 68 -1.06 -12.03 -14.75
N LEU A 69 -0.86 -11.58 -13.50
CA LEU A 69 -0.10 -10.36 -13.19
C LEU A 69 1.36 -10.64 -12.77
N VAL A 70 1.85 -11.87 -12.89
CA VAL A 70 3.20 -12.26 -12.42
C VAL A 70 4.30 -11.45 -13.13
N GLU A 71 4.16 -11.21 -14.43
CA GLU A 71 5.13 -10.41 -15.19
C GLU A 71 5.15 -8.95 -14.74
N ARG A 72 3.97 -8.33 -14.55
CA ARG A 72 3.85 -6.96 -14.00
C ARG A 72 4.43 -6.88 -12.59
N PHE A 73 4.09 -7.83 -11.72
CA PHE A 73 4.59 -7.90 -10.35
C PHE A 73 6.11 -8.01 -10.29
N ASN A 74 6.69 -8.96 -11.05
CA ASN A 74 8.14 -9.11 -11.15
C ASN A 74 8.80 -7.84 -11.72
N TRP A 75 8.19 -7.20 -12.72
CA TRP A 75 8.71 -5.96 -13.28
C TRP A 75 8.74 -4.84 -12.24
N VAL A 76 7.67 -4.64 -11.46
CA VAL A 76 7.61 -3.60 -10.42
C VAL A 76 8.70 -3.81 -9.38
N ILE A 77 8.88 -5.05 -8.89
CA ILE A 77 9.95 -5.37 -7.94
C ILE A 77 11.32 -5.03 -8.54
N ARG A 78 11.56 -5.40 -9.80
CA ARG A 78 12.82 -5.11 -10.50
C ARG A 78 13.06 -3.61 -10.63
N ALA A 79 12.07 -2.86 -11.08
CA ALA A 79 12.14 -1.43 -11.31
C ALA A 79 12.35 -0.68 -9.99
N ALA A 80 11.58 -1.02 -8.96
CA ALA A 80 11.67 -0.44 -7.64
C ALA A 80 13.06 -0.65 -7.01
N ARG A 81 13.55 -1.89 -6.98
CA ARG A 81 14.88 -2.22 -6.43
C ARG A 81 16.04 -1.65 -7.24
N SER A 82 15.86 -1.45 -8.54
CA SER A 82 16.90 -0.82 -9.38
C SER A 82 17.06 0.67 -9.07
N LYS A 83 15.99 1.36 -8.66
CA LYS A 83 16.02 2.79 -8.29
C LYS A 83 16.27 3.01 -6.79
N ASN A 84 15.73 2.15 -5.93
CA ASN A 84 15.92 2.16 -4.49
C ASN A 84 16.22 0.73 -3.99
N PRO A 85 17.50 0.34 -3.85
CA PRO A 85 17.86 -1.00 -3.36
C PRO A 85 17.32 -1.32 -1.97
N ASN A 86 17.00 -0.32 -1.16
CA ASN A 86 16.54 -0.46 0.22
C ASN A 86 15.01 -0.43 0.37
N ILE A 87 14.25 -0.17 -0.70
CA ILE A 87 12.78 -0.09 -0.64
C ILE A 87 12.19 -1.32 0.04
N ILE A 88 11.18 -1.19 0.88
CA ILE A 88 10.47 -2.32 1.46
C ILE A 88 9.33 -2.67 0.52
N ILE A 89 9.15 -3.96 0.20
CA ILE A 89 8.04 -4.44 -0.62
C ILE A 89 7.03 -5.16 0.28
N VAL A 90 5.79 -4.69 0.26
CA VAL A 90 4.66 -5.27 1.00
C VAL A 90 3.63 -5.71 -0.02
N LEU A 91 3.11 -6.94 0.12
CA LEU A 91 1.96 -7.36 -0.67
C LEU A 91 0.71 -6.79 -0.02
N GLU A 92 -0.22 -6.30 -0.82
CA GLU A 92 -1.45 -5.74 -0.31
C GLU A 92 -2.64 -6.54 -0.85
N GLN A 93 -3.45 -7.06 0.09
CA GLN A 93 -4.76 -7.58 -0.25
C GLN A 93 -5.58 -6.48 -0.91
N PHE A 94 -6.40 -6.79 -1.90
CA PHE A 94 -7.33 -5.83 -2.46
C PHE A 94 -8.76 -6.24 -2.13
N TYR A 95 -9.61 -5.26 -1.85
CA TYR A 95 -11.02 -5.53 -1.65
C TYR A 95 -11.71 -5.88 -2.98
N HIS A 96 -12.87 -6.50 -2.88
CA HIS A 96 -13.82 -6.60 -3.98
C HIS A 96 -14.98 -5.66 -3.69
N ASP A 97 -15.43 -4.95 -4.72
CA ASP A 97 -16.67 -4.20 -4.66
C ASP A 97 -17.81 -5.19 -4.33
N PRO A 98 -18.51 -5.03 -3.19
CA PRO A 98 -19.56 -5.95 -2.77
C PRO A 98 -20.72 -6.03 -3.77
N ASP A 99 -20.90 -5.01 -4.62
CA ASP A 99 -21.90 -5.02 -5.69
C ASP A 99 -21.47 -5.90 -6.88
N GLN A 100 -20.18 -6.20 -7.02
CA GLN A 100 -19.61 -6.99 -8.13
C GLN A 100 -19.30 -8.44 -7.75
N VAL A 101 -18.98 -8.70 -6.48
CA VAL A 101 -18.72 -10.05 -5.96
C VAL A 101 -19.64 -10.32 -4.76
N PRO A 102 -20.73 -11.11 -4.92
CA PRO A 102 -21.78 -11.27 -3.90
C PRO A 102 -21.33 -11.97 -2.61
N SER A 103 -20.16 -12.60 -2.60
CA SER A 103 -19.56 -13.22 -1.41
C SER A 103 -18.25 -12.50 -1.12
N SER A 104 -18.21 -11.82 0.01
CA SER A 104 -17.04 -11.05 0.41
C SER A 104 -15.84 -11.99 0.69
N ASP A 105 -14.60 -11.52 0.45
CA ASP A 105 -13.38 -12.35 0.60
C ASP A 105 -13.32 -13.06 1.95
N PHE A 106 -13.73 -12.36 3.01
CA PHE A 106 -13.70 -12.89 4.36
C PHE A 106 -15.01 -13.57 4.77
N GLN A 107 -16.16 -13.25 4.16
CA GLN A 107 -17.39 -14.03 4.34
C GLN A 107 -17.21 -15.49 3.90
N LEU A 108 -16.33 -15.77 2.94
CA LEU A 108 -15.98 -17.13 2.53
C LEU A 108 -15.45 -17.99 3.69
N PHE A 109 -14.86 -17.36 4.70
CA PHE A 109 -14.37 -18.02 5.91
C PHE A 109 -15.50 -18.43 6.84
N ASN A 110 -16.60 -17.65 6.91
CA ASN A 110 -17.78 -17.94 7.73
C ASN A 110 -17.40 -18.41 9.15
N VAL A 111 -16.60 -17.60 9.87
CA VAL A 111 -16.05 -17.87 11.22
C VAL A 111 -15.18 -19.13 11.39
N ASP A 112 -14.93 -19.89 10.32
CA ASP A 112 -14.15 -21.13 10.36
C ASP A 112 -12.64 -20.84 10.49
N GLN A 113 -12.08 -21.22 11.64
CA GLN A 113 -10.66 -21.02 11.94
C GLN A 113 -9.72 -21.83 11.03
N GLY A 114 -10.17 -22.99 10.53
CA GLY A 114 -9.41 -23.80 9.58
C GLY A 114 -9.26 -23.08 8.25
N LYS A 115 -10.34 -22.45 7.77
CA LYS A 115 -10.33 -21.63 6.54
C LYS A 115 -9.44 -20.39 6.66
N ILE A 116 -9.58 -19.66 7.76
CA ILE A 116 -8.72 -18.49 8.07
C ILE A 116 -7.25 -18.91 8.09
N LYS A 117 -6.94 -20.06 8.70
CA LYS A 117 -5.58 -20.60 8.74
C LYS A 117 -5.06 -20.97 7.35
N THR A 118 -5.87 -21.62 6.51
CA THR A 118 -5.50 -21.95 5.12
C THR A 118 -5.10 -20.70 4.35
N TYR A 119 -5.90 -19.64 4.45
CA TYR A 119 -5.60 -18.35 3.86
C TYR A 119 -4.28 -17.77 4.41
N ALA A 120 -4.12 -17.68 5.73
CA ALA A 120 -2.90 -17.13 6.35
C ALA A 120 -1.63 -17.91 5.98
N ASP A 121 -1.70 -19.24 5.90
CA ASP A 121 -0.59 -20.09 5.48
C ASP A 121 -0.26 -19.89 3.99
N SER A 122 -1.27 -19.61 3.15
CA SER A 122 -1.05 -19.32 1.73
C SER A 122 -0.34 -17.98 1.50
N VAL A 123 -0.63 -16.96 2.32
CA VAL A 123 0.12 -15.68 2.35
C VAL A 123 1.59 -15.95 2.67
N ALA A 124 1.86 -16.71 3.72
CA ALA A 124 3.22 -17.08 4.10
C ALA A 124 3.93 -17.89 2.99
N SER A 125 3.23 -18.80 2.34
CA SER A 125 3.76 -19.61 1.23
C SER A 125 4.13 -18.76 0.02
N PHE A 126 3.31 -17.75 -0.32
CA PHE A 126 3.63 -16.81 -1.41
C PHE A 126 4.90 -16.01 -1.07
N ILE A 127 4.98 -15.43 0.14
CA ILE A 127 6.16 -14.68 0.61
C ILE A 127 7.41 -15.58 0.62
N GLU A 128 7.30 -16.82 1.07
CA GLU A 128 8.39 -17.80 1.07
C GLU A 128 8.95 -18.02 -0.35
N SER A 129 8.07 -18.13 -1.36
CA SER A 129 8.47 -18.35 -2.75
C SER A 129 9.34 -17.23 -3.34
N TYR A 130 9.29 -16.03 -2.74
CA TYR A 130 10.09 -14.87 -3.13
C TYR A 130 11.30 -14.60 -2.22
N TYR A 131 11.43 -15.30 -1.08
CA TYR A 131 12.40 -14.94 -0.03
C TYR A 131 13.86 -14.91 -0.51
N ASN A 132 14.28 -15.96 -1.24
CA ASN A 132 15.62 -16.08 -1.82
C ASN A 132 15.65 -15.84 -3.34
N LYS A 133 14.51 -15.40 -3.92
CA LYS A 133 14.40 -15.20 -5.36
C LYS A 133 15.18 -13.95 -5.76
N THR A 134 15.94 -14.07 -6.86
CA THR A 134 16.59 -12.94 -7.52
C THR A 134 15.98 -12.76 -8.90
N LEU A 135 15.83 -11.50 -9.31
CA LEU A 135 15.35 -11.13 -10.64
C LEU A 135 16.43 -10.33 -11.37
N PRO A 136 16.53 -10.41 -12.70
CA PRO A 136 17.45 -9.55 -13.44
C PRO A 136 17.11 -8.08 -13.20
N ALA A 137 18.08 -7.18 -13.12
CA ALA A 137 17.79 -5.75 -13.01
C ALA A 137 17.03 -5.23 -14.25
N VAL A 138 16.35 -4.08 -14.16
CA VAL A 138 15.72 -3.45 -15.35
C VAL A 138 16.78 -2.84 -16.26
N SER A 139 17.89 -2.36 -15.69
CA SER A 139 19.04 -1.84 -16.42
C SER A 139 20.35 -2.41 -15.86
N GLY A 140 21.35 -2.56 -16.74
CA GLY A 140 22.65 -3.14 -16.41
C GLY A 140 22.67 -4.69 -16.42
N SER A 141 23.81 -5.27 -16.03
CA SER A 141 24.06 -6.72 -16.06
C SER A 141 23.85 -7.42 -14.71
N GLY A 142 23.15 -6.78 -13.78
CA GLY A 142 22.99 -7.23 -12.39
C GLY A 142 21.68 -7.99 -12.12
N HIS A 143 21.56 -8.46 -10.87
CA HIS A 143 20.31 -8.99 -10.32
C HIS A 143 19.92 -8.17 -9.09
N VAL A 144 18.61 -8.14 -8.81
CA VAL A 144 18.05 -7.55 -7.60
C VAL A 144 17.36 -8.63 -6.77
N SER A 145 17.31 -8.45 -5.46
CA SER A 145 16.51 -9.30 -4.59
C SER A 145 15.03 -9.08 -4.86
N ALA A 146 14.27 -10.16 -5.00
CA ALA A 146 12.81 -10.12 -5.09
C ALA A 146 12.12 -10.36 -3.75
N ARG A 147 12.89 -10.30 -2.65
CA ARG A 147 12.39 -10.54 -1.31
C ARG A 147 11.25 -9.59 -0.98
N ILE A 148 10.16 -10.17 -0.51
CA ILE A 148 9.00 -9.50 0.08
C ILE A 148 9.22 -9.36 1.58
N GLN A 149 8.80 -8.25 2.17
CA GLN A 149 9.05 -7.90 3.56
C GLN A 149 7.79 -7.85 4.42
N GLY A 150 6.60 -7.90 3.84
CA GLY A 150 5.38 -7.89 4.62
C GLY A 150 4.12 -8.17 3.82
N TYR A 151 3.02 -8.16 4.56
CA TYR A 151 1.66 -8.29 4.04
C TYR A 151 0.76 -7.24 4.68
N ASP A 152 -0.11 -6.63 3.87
CA ASP A 152 -1.14 -5.70 4.28
C ASP A 152 -2.52 -6.29 4.01
N VAL A 153 -3.37 -6.26 5.02
CA VAL A 153 -4.80 -6.52 4.86
C VAL A 153 -5.48 -5.18 4.59
N ASP A 154 -5.78 -4.89 3.35
CA ASP A 154 -6.59 -3.72 2.99
C ASP A 154 -8.03 -3.95 3.47
N VAL A 155 -8.60 -2.95 4.14
CA VAL A 155 -9.92 -3.07 4.79
C VAL A 155 -10.90 -2.06 4.22
N GLU A 156 -11.59 -2.55 3.20
CA GLU A 156 -12.67 -1.89 2.49
C GLU A 156 -13.73 -2.91 2.08
N GLY A 157 -15.00 -2.48 2.03
CA GLY A 157 -16.12 -3.26 1.50
C GLY A 157 -16.13 -4.72 1.97
N SER A 158 -15.72 -5.64 1.09
CA SER A 158 -15.75 -7.08 1.30
C SER A 158 -14.86 -7.63 2.41
N THR A 159 -13.97 -6.82 2.96
CA THR A 159 -12.97 -7.24 3.97
C THR A 159 -13.24 -6.67 5.36
N GLN A 160 -14.22 -5.76 5.48
CA GLN A 160 -14.68 -5.16 6.73
C GLN A 160 -15.68 -6.08 7.44
N GLU A 161 -15.19 -7.05 8.22
CA GLU A 161 -16.02 -8.10 8.81
C GLU A 161 -15.64 -8.43 10.27
N PRO A 162 -16.55 -9.03 11.07
CA PRO A 162 -16.29 -9.40 12.47
C PRO A 162 -15.09 -10.32 12.71
N ASP A 163 -14.65 -11.07 11.71
CA ASP A 163 -13.51 -11.99 11.81
C ASP A 163 -12.15 -11.30 11.57
N LEU A 164 -12.12 -10.02 11.20
CA LEU A 164 -10.91 -9.27 10.88
C LEU A 164 -9.79 -9.41 11.95
N PRO A 165 -10.04 -9.27 13.27
CA PRO A 165 -8.99 -9.49 14.27
C PRO A 165 -8.40 -10.91 14.26
N LYS A 166 -9.23 -11.93 13.99
CA LYS A 166 -8.79 -13.33 13.91
C LYS A 166 -7.94 -13.57 12.66
N ILE A 167 -8.32 -12.97 11.54
CA ILE A 167 -7.57 -13.04 10.27
C ILE A 167 -6.19 -12.42 10.44
N LEU A 168 -6.12 -11.20 10.99
CA LEU A 168 -4.85 -10.53 11.27
C LEU A 168 -3.96 -11.33 12.22
N SER A 169 -4.53 -11.90 13.28
CA SER A 169 -3.80 -12.76 14.22
C SER A 169 -3.23 -14.02 13.53
N ALA A 170 -4.02 -14.66 12.66
CA ALA A 170 -3.58 -15.83 11.90
C ALA A 170 -2.45 -15.48 10.91
N VAL A 171 -2.59 -14.38 10.14
CA VAL A 171 -1.54 -13.89 9.23
C VAL A 171 -0.26 -13.60 10.03
N ARG A 172 -0.37 -12.90 11.16
CA ARG A 172 0.77 -12.62 12.04
C ARG A 172 1.47 -13.89 12.50
N GLN A 173 0.72 -14.88 12.95
CA GLN A 173 1.27 -16.15 13.43
C GLN A 173 1.99 -16.91 12.31
N SER A 174 1.39 -17.01 11.12
CA SER A 174 1.99 -17.69 9.97
C SER A 174 3.28 -17.00 9.50
N LEU A 175 3.30 -15.65 9.49
CA LEU A 175 4.52 -14.89 9.14
C LEU A 175 5.60 -14.92 10.23
N ASP A 176 5.25 -14.96 11.51
CA ASP A 176 6.22 -15.18 12.59
C ASP A 176 6.85 -16.58 12.50
N THR A 177 6.03 -17.60 12.24
CA THR A 177 6.49 -18.97 12.00
C THR A 177 7.43 -19.03 10.80
N LEU A 178 7.08 -18.37 9.70
CA LEU A 178 7.94 -18.29 8.51
C LEU A 178 9.26 -17.56 8.81
N SER A 179 9.22 -16.46 9.55
CA SER A 179 10.42 -15.70 9.93
C SER A 179 11.40 -16.58 10.73
N GLN A 180 10.87 -17.35 11.69
CA GLN A 180 11.65 -18.31 12.48
C GLN A 180 12.23 -19.43 11.61
N LYS A 181 11.40 -20.02 10.72
CA LYS A 181 11.82 -21.06 9.76
C LYS A 181 12.98 -20.60 8.88
N LEU A 182 12.92 -19.37 8.39
CA LEU A 182 13.90 -18.83 7.44
C LEU A 182 15.12 -18.19 8.12
N GLY A 183 15.09 -17.98 9.45
CA GLY A 183 16.19 -17.36 10.20
C GLY A 183 16.44 -15.89 9.83
N GLY A 184 15.44 -15.21 9.29
CA GLY A 184 15.54 -13.83 8.79
C GLY A 184 14.87 -12.78 9.70
N PRO A 185 14.94 -11.49 9.30
CA PRO A 185 14.10 -10.45 9.89
C PRO A 185 12.62 -10.81 9.86
N ARG A 186 11.90 -10.41 10.91
CA ARG A 186 10.45 -10.57 11.01
C ARG A 186 9.74 -9.86 9.84
N PHE A 187 8.81 -10.54 9.19
CA PHE A 187 7.95 -9.89 8.19
C PHE A 187 6.97 -8.93 8.86
N SER A 188 6.67 -7.81 8.21
CA SER A 188 5.67 -6.85 8.68
C SER A 188 4.25 -7.36 8.40
N VAL A 189 3.33 -7.08 9.31
CA VAL A 189 1.88 -7.19 9.08
C VAL A 189 1.28 -5.82 9.29
N SER A 190 0.52 -5.33 8.32
CA SER A 190 -0.24 -4.09 8.45
C SER A 190 -1.68 -4.26 8.02
N ILE A 191 -2.47 -3.23 8.27
CA ILE A 191 -3.87 -3.11 7.88
C ILE A 191 -4.07 -1.70 7.32
N SER A 192 -4.89 -1.55 6.27
CA SER A 192 -5.20 -0.25 5.66
C SER A 192 -6.69 0.09 5.75
N PRO A 193 -7.19 0.52 6.92
CA PRO A 193 -8.63 0.72 7.11
C PRO A 193 -9.11 2.16 6.94
N ALA A 194 -10.30 2.33 6.38
CA ALA A 194 -11.06 3.59 6.40
C ALA A 194 -11.86 3.81 7.70
N TRP A 195 -12.26 2.74 8.39
CA TRP A 195 -13.06 2.80 9.62
C TRP A 195 -12.49 1.90 10.72
N THR A 196 -13.06 1.99 11.92
CA THR A 196 -12.62 1.21 13.09
C THR A 196 -13.58 0.08 13.47
N ASP A 197 -14.55 -0.22 12.61
CA ASP A 197 -15.51 -1.30 12.87
C ASP A 197 -14.81 -2.64 13.01
N TYR A 198 -15.32 -3.47 13.92
CA TYR A 198 -14.80 -4.80 14.23
C TYR A 198 -13.38 -4.85 14.80
N PHE A 199 -12.80 -3.70 15.15
CA PHE A 199 -11.49 -3.67 15.80
C PHE A 199 -11.57 -4.10 17.25
N ASP A 200 -10.48 -4.71 17.73
CA ASP A 200 -10.33 -5.06 19.13
C ASP A 200 -8.87 -4.95 19.61
N SER A 201 -8.68 -5.10 20.92
CA SER A 201 -7.36 -4.99 21.57
C SER A 201 -6.33 -6.04 21.11
N SER A 202 -6.74 -7.14 20.48
CA SER A 202 -5.79 -8.16 20.00
C SER A 202 -4.97 -7.63 18.82
N MET A 203 -5.54 -6.71 18.03
CA MET A 203 -4.89 -6.12 16.85
C MET A 203 -3.62 -5.34 17.21
N ALA A 204 -3.52 -4.77 18.41
CA ALA A 204 -2.32 -4.06 18.88
C ALA A 204 -1.04 -4.90 18.78
N LYS A 205 -1.16 -6.23 18.91
CA LYS A 205 -0.04 -7.19 18.81
C LYS A 205 0.01 -7.91 17.46
N SER A 206 -1.10 -7.94 16.73
CA SER A 206 -1.21 -8.61 15.43
C SER A 206 -0.71 -7.74 14.27
N CYS A 207 -0.79 -6.42 14.40
CA CYS A 207 -0.37 -5.46 13.38
C CYS A 207 0.86 -4.66 13.84
N ASP A 208 1.84 -4.54 12.96
CA ASP A 208 2.97 -3.63 13.11
C ASP A 208 2.56 -2.20 12.77
N TYR A 209 1.63 -2.01 11.82
CA TYR A 209 1.14 -0.69 11.40
C TYR A 209 -0.35 -0.69 11.06
N ILE A 210 -0.97 0.49 11.23
CA ILE A 210 -2.31 0.84 10.75
C ILE A 210 -2.14 2.00 9.77
N ASN A 211 -2.35 1.73 8.49
CA ASN A 211 -2.35 2.71 7.41
C ASN A 211 -3.73 3.35 7.34
N MET A 212 -3.92 4.41 8.12
CA MET A 212 -5.21 5.07 8.25
C MET A 212 -5.59 5.69 6.90
N GLN A 213 -6.65 5.20 6.26
CA GLN A 213 -7.14 5.80 5.02
C GLN A 213 -7.92 7.08 5.35
N ASN A 214 -7.20 8.16 5.69
CA ASN A 214 -7.80 9.46 6.05
C ASN A 214 -8.31 10.25 4.83
N TYR A 215 -8.91 9.53 3.89
CA TYR A 215 -9.50 9.98 2.64
C TYR A 215 -10.65 9.04 2.27
N SER A 216 -11.43 9.40 1.24
CA SER A 216 -12.66 8.68 0.87
C SER A 216 -13.54 8.40 2.10
N GLY A 217 -13.98 7.15 2.30
CA GLY A 217 -14.83 6.76 3.43
C GLY A 217 -14.26 7.02 4.82
N GLY A 218 -12.94 7.18 4.97
CA GLY A 218 -12.25 7.39 6.25
C GLY A 218 -11.86 8.84 6.54
N ALA A 219 -12.35 9.82 5.77
CA ALA A 219 -12.04 11.24 5.97
C ALA A 219 -12.44 11.79 7.36
N GLU A 220 -13.44 11.16 8.00
CA GLU A 220 -13.92 11.51 9.35
C GLU A 220 -13.37 10.57 10.44
N THR A 221 -12.51 9.61 10.09
CA THR A 221 -11.85 8.73 11.06
C THR A 221 -10.51 9.33 11.46
N PHE A 222 -10.35 9.66 12.74
CA PHE A 222 -9.17 10.34 13.28
C PHE A 222 -8.28 9.35 14.07
N PRO A 223 -6.99 9.70 14.31
CA PRO A 223 -6.08 8.86 15.10
C PRO A 223 -6.61 8.40 16.46
N GLN A 224 -7.45 9.22 17.12
CA GLN A 224 -8.01 8.89 18.42
C GLN A 224 -9.01 7.74 18.33
N ASP A 225 -9.78 7.65 17.25
CA ASP A 225 -10.77 6.57 17.04
C ASP A 225 -10.06 5.20 17.00
N TYR A 226 -8.89 5.13 16.37
CA TYR A 226 -8.07 3.91 16.34
C TYR A 226 -7.52 3.54 17.72
N HIS A 227 -7.09 4.52 18.52
CA HIS A 227 -6.61 4.28 19.89
C HIS A 227 -7.74 3.81 20.81
N ASP A 228 -8.93 4.37 20.65
CA ASP A 228 -10.11 4.01 21.43
C ASP A 228 -10.62 2.60 21.04
N ALA A 229 -10.56 2.25 19.75
CA ALA A 229 -10.97 0.94 19.26
C ALA A 229 -9.96 -0.18 19.58
N ILE A 230 -8.65 0.13 19.58
CA ILE A 230 -7.57 -0.85 19.77
C ILE A 230 -6.80 -0.53 21.05
N HIS A 231 -7.31 -1.00 22.18
CA HIS A 231 -6.62 -0.80 23.46
C HIS A 231 -5.19 -1.38 23.45
N GLY A 232 -4.21 -0.52 23.71
CA GLY A 232 -2.78 -0.86 23.70
C GLY A 232 -2.04 -0.51 22.41
N LEU A 233 -2.75 0.00 21.39
CA LEU A 233 -2.15 0.58 20.20
C LEU A 233 -1.19 1.70 20.56
N GLN A 234 -0.02 1.72 19.91
CA GLN A 234 1.00 2.74 20.14
C GLN A 234 0.96 3.78 19.03
N GLN A 235 1.30 5.03 19.35
CA GLN A 235 1.34 6.12 18.37
C GLN A 235 2.28 5.81 17.19
N ASN A 236 3.36 5.06 17.44
CA ASN A 236 4.31 4.65 16.42
C ASN A 236 3.85 3.45 15.57
N GLN A 237 2.60 2.99 15.72
CA GLN A 237 1.95 2.06 14.80
C GLN A 237 1.03 2.78 13.82
N LEU A 238 0.70 4.06 14.05
CA LEU A 238 -0.19 4.82 13.18
C LEU A 238 0.57 5.47 12.02
N VAL A 239 0.08 5.25 10.81
CA VAL A 239 0.59 5.76 9.54
C VAL A 239 -0.50 6.60 8.89
N TRP A 240 -0.17 7.84 8.53
CA TRP A 240 -1.16 8.78 7.99
C TRP A 240 -1.38 8.54 6.49
N GLY A 241 -2.64 8.37 6.06
CA GLY A 241 -3.00 8.19 4.66
C GLY A 241 -3.28 9.50 3.92
N PHE A 242 -2.86 9.57 2.66
CA PHE A 242 -3.21 10.66 1.74
C PHE A 242 -3.73 10.11 0.40
N CYS A 243 -4.77 10.73 -0.15
CA CYS A 243 -5.21 10.47 -1.52
C CYS A 243 -4.45 11.42 -2.47
N SER A 244 -3.47 10.88 -3.20
CA SER A 244 -2.70 11.62 -4.21
C SER A 244 -3.30 11.53 -5.61
N GLU A 245 -4.17 10.54 -5.87
CA GLU A 245 -4.73 10.25 -7.19
C GLU A 245 -5.75 11.31 -7.67
N GLN A 246 -6.72 11.66 -6.82
CA GLN A 246 -7.82 12.56 -7.16
C GLN A 246 -8.10 13.56 -6.03
N PRO A 247 -7.30 14.62 -5.89
CA PRO A 247 -7.59 15.69 -4.92
C PRO A 247 -8.80 16.58 -5.30
N ASP A 248 -9.68 16.17 -6.24
CA ASP A 248 -10.78 17.00 -6.76
C ASP A 248 -11.85 17.32 -5.70
N HIS A 249 -12.35 18.56 -5.77
CA HIS A 249 -13.30 19.22 -4.89
C HIS A 249 -14.70 18.59 -4.84
N SER A 250 -14.97 17.56 -5.64
CA SER A 250 -16.26 16.87 -5.67
C SER A 250 -16.38 15.75 -4.63
N THR A 251 -15.25 15.23 -4.14
CA THR A 251 -15.18 14.39 -2.94
C THR A 251 -14.68 15.25 -1.78
N PRO A 252 -15.52 15.61 -0.80
CA PRO A 252 -15.12 16.37 0.39
C PRO A 252 -14.06 15.67 1.26
N ASP A 253 -13.61 14.50 0.83
CA ASP A 253 -12.82 13.55 1.58
C ASP A 253 -11.30 13.77 1.44
N CYS A 254 -10.86 14.62 0.50
CA CYS A 254 -9.45 14.95 0.31
C CYS A 254 -9.07 16.27 1.02
N GLN A 255 -8.00 16.24 1.83
CA GLN A 255 -7.54 17.44 2.55
C GLN A 255 -7.09 18.55 1.60
N THR A 256 -7.30 19.81 1.98
CA THR A 256 -6.63 20.93 1.31
C THR A 256 -5.12 20.76 1.38
N PHE A 257 -4.37 21.23 0.38
CA PHE A 257 -2.91 21.17 0.38
C PHE A 257 -2.28 21.71 1.69
N SER A 258 -2.85 22.76 2.27
CA SER A 258 -2.40 23.34 3.55
C SER A 258 -2.60 22.39 4.75
N GLY A 259 -3.74 21.72 4.84
CA GLY A 259 -4.01 20.71 5.88
C GLY A 259 -3.08 19.52 5.72
N MET A 260 -2.89 19.10 4.48
CA MET A 260 -2.07 17.98 4.08
C MET A 260 -0.57 18.22 4.40
N LYS A 261 -0.04 19.42 4.10
CA LYS A 261 1.29 19.89 4.55
C LYS A 261 1.43 19.92 6.07
N THR A 262 0.38 20.33 6.79
CA THR A 262 0.37 20.33 8.26
C THR A 262 0.52 18.91 8.81
N GLN A 263 -0.17 17.93 8.23
CA GLN A 263 -0.02 16.54 8.64
C GLN A 263 1.39 16.00 8.33
N ALA A 264 1.92 16.26 7.13
CA ALA A 264 3.29 15.86 6.78
C ALA A 264 4.34 16.45 7.74
N GLN A 265 4.14 17.69 8.23
CA GLN A 265 4.99 18.28 9.26
C GLN A 265 4.87 17.58 10.63
N LYS A 266 3.68 17.10 11.01
CA LYS A 266 3.52 16.27 12.22
C LYS A 266 4.25 14.94 12.10
N ILE A 267 4.23 14.32 10.93
CA ILE A 267 4.99 13.08 10.66
C ILE A 267 6.49 13.36 10.85
N LYS A 268 7.00 14.44 10.24
CA LYS A 268 8.38 14.89 10.38
C LYS A 268 8.78 15.13 11.85
N SER A 269 7.90 15.73 12.66
CA SER A 269 8.16 15.99 14.07
C SER A 269 7.98 14.78 14.99
N GLY A 270 7.57 13.62 14.45
CA GLY A 270 7.45 12.36 15.20
C GLY A 270 6.05 12.07 15.75
N GLY A 271 5.02 12.78 15.27
CA GLY A 271 3.62 12.52 15.62
C GLY A 271 3.08 11.21 15.05
N PHE A 272 3.66 10.69 13.96
CA PHE A 272 3.31 9.41 13.33
C PHE A 272 4.57 8.72 12.85
N VAL A 273 4.50 7.40 12.60
CA VAL A 273 5.69 6.63 12.16
C VAL A 273 5.97 6.78 10.66
N GLY A 274 4.99 7.19 9.87
CA GLY A 274 5.15 7.39 8.43
C GLY A 274 3.89 7.91 7.77
N THR A 275 3.92 7.89 6.44
CA THR A 275 2.80 8.22 5.56
C THR A 275 2.56 7.10 4.55
N TYR A 276 1.34 7.02 4.04
CA TYR A 276 0.86 6.07 3.05
C TYR A 276 0.03 6.82 2.01
N THR A 277 0.20 6.55 0.71
CA THR A 277 -0.42 7.34 -0.36
C THR A 277 -1.10 6.47 -1.40
N TRP A 278 -2.41 6.66 -1.61
CA TRP A 278 -3.15 6.10 -2.74
C TRP A 278 -3.14 7.11 -3.90
N ARG A 279 -2.31 6.95 -4.93
CA ARG A 279 -1.29 5.93 -5.29
C ARG A 279 -0.23 6.59 -6.20
N VAL A 280 0.64 5.84 -6.91
CA VAL A 280 1.70 6.41 -7.81
C VAL A 280 1.71 5.97 -9.28
N ASN A 281 0.72 5.19 -9.71
CA ASN A 281 0.69 4.64 -11.07
C ASN A 281 -0.68 4.69 -11.76
N SER A 282 -1.58 5.58 -11.31
CA SER A 282 -2.88 5.76 -11.97
C SER A 282 -2.74 6.42 -13.35
N ASP A 283 -3.86 6.71 -13.98
CA ASP A 283 -3.87 7.58 -15.15
C ASP A 283 -3.37 9.01 -14.84
N ASN A 284 -3.34 9.41 -13.56
CA ASN A 284 -2.76 10.66 -13.06
C ASN A 284 -1.32 10.54 -12.52
N HIS A 285 -0.62 9.47 -12.86
CA HIS A 285 0.74 9.16 -12.36
C HIS A 285 1.73 10.32 -12.35
N VAL A 286 1.67 11.28 -13.30
CA VAL A 286 2.63 12.40 -13.33
C VAL A 286 2.52 13.26 -12.07
N PHE A 287 1.31 13.65 -11.68
CA PHE A 287 1.07 14.44 -10.47
C PHE A 287 1.42 13.63 -9.21
N GLU A 288 0.97 12.38 -9.16
CA GLU A 288 1.24 11.48 -8.04
C GLU A 288 2.75 11.32 -7.77
N ASN A 289 3.56 11.19 -8.83
CA ASN A 289 5.01 11.06 -8.70
C ASN A 289 5.67 12.35 -8.20
N ILE A 290 5.18 13.53 -8.61
CA ILE A 290 5.67 14.82 -8.10
C ILE A 290 5.32 14.96 -6.61
N TYR A 291 4.09 14.59 -6.26
CA TYR A 291 3.59 14.57 -4.90
C TYR A 291 4.43 13.66 -4.01
N GLN A 292 4.68 12.42 -4.45
CA GLN A 292 5.49 11.43 -3.74
C GLN A 292 6.91 11.97 -3.46
N VAL A 293 7.54 12.58 -4.47
CA VAL A 293 8.88 13.19 -4.33
C VAL A 293 8.88 14.36 -3.35
N TRP A 294 7.85 15.22 -3.41
CA TRP A 294 7.71 16.33 -2.46
C TRP A 294 7.55 15.81 -1.03
N LEU A 295 6.67 14.85 -0.81
CA LEU A 295 6.37 14.27 0.50
C LEU A 295 7.61 13.58 1.11
N HIS A 296 8.30 12.76 0.31
CA HIS A 296 9.57 12.14 0.68
C HIS A 296 10.62 13.16 1.12
N ASN A 297 10.85 14.20 0.33
CA ASN A 297 11.84 15.22 0.67
C ASN A 297 11.46 16.01 1.93
N LEU A 298 10.17 16.32 2.10
CA LEU A 298 9.67 17.02 3.28
C LEU A 298 9.93 16.21 4.57
N ILE A 299 9.57 14.92 4.55
CA ILE A 299 9.66 14.01 5.71
C ILE A 299 11.12 13.70 6.07
N HIS A 300 11.96 13.39 5.07
CA HIS A 300 13.38 13.08 5.29
C HIS A 300 14.25 14.32 5.51
N GLY A 301 13.68 15.52 5.38
CA GLY A 301 14.41 16.77 5.58
C GLY A 301 15.43 17.08 4.48
N ASN A 302 15.32 16.41 3.34
CA ASN A 302 16.08 16.75 2.16
C ASN A 302 15.61 18.12 1.68
N THR A 303 16.55 19.06 1.54
CA THR A 303 16.23 20.36 0.96
C THR A 303 15.84 20.11 -0.49
N LEU A 304 14.61 20.50 -0.88
CA LEU A 304 14.22 20.47 -2.29
C LEU A 304 15.27 21.27 -3.07
N PRO A 305 15.97 20.69 -4.06
CA PRO A 305 16.98 21.41 -4.82
C PRO A 305 16.43 22.68 -5.50
N ASP A 306 15.12 22.72 -5.75
CA ASP A 306 14.33 23.87 -6.16
C ASP A 306 12.94 23.76 -5.51
N SER A 307 12.31 24.86 -5.09
CA SER A 307 10.91 24.92 -4.61
C SER A 307 9.84 24.51 -5.63
N LYS A 308 10.25 23.98 -6.80
CA LYS A 308 9.38 23.62 -7.92
C LYS A 308 8.34 22.54 -7.56
N PRO A 309 8.68 21.42 -6.90
CA PRO A 309 7.69 20.39 -6.58
C PRO A 309 6.58 20.91 -5.68
N GLU A 310 6.89 21.69 -4.63
CA GLU A 310 5.87 22.28 -3.77
C GLU A 310 4.96 23.26 -4.53
N SER A 311 5.53 24.15 -5.35
CA SER A 311 4.74 25.09 -6.15
C SER A 311 3.88 24.41 -7.22
N LEU A 312 4.34 23.28 -7.76
CA LEU A 312 3.58 22.48 -8.73
C LEU A 312 2.47 21.71 -8.02
N VAL A 313 2.76 21.10 -6.86
CA VAL A 313 1.73 20.44 -6.06
C VAL A 313 0.67 21.45 -5.66
N ASP A 314 1.02 22.60 -5.08
CA ASP A 314 0.07 23.64 -4.70
C ASP A 314 -0.78 24.13 -5.88
N LYS A 315 -0.13 24.42 -7.02
CA LYS A 315 -0.80 24.90 -8.23
C LYS A 315 -1.78 23.89 -8.81
N TYR A 316 -1.43 22.61 -8.80
CA TYR A 316 -2.16 21.55 -9.50
C TYR A 316 -2.97 20.65 -8.56
N TRP A 317 -2.84 20.83 -7.24
CA TRP A 317 -3.63 20.15 -6.20
C TRP A 317 -5.13 20.25 -6.46
N PRO A 318 -5.72 21.43 -6.77
CA PRO A 318 -7.16 21.52 -7.00
C PRO A 318 -7.69 20.67 -8.16
N THR A 319 -6.80 20.31 -9.09
CA THR A 319 -7.15 19.60 -10.33
C THR A 319 -6.56 18.20 -10.40
N GLY A 320 -5.78 17.81 -9.39
CA GLY A 320 -4.90 16.65 -9.45
C GLY A 320 -4.09 16.62 -10.74
N GLY A 321 -3.49 17.72 -11.18
CA GLY A 321 -2.70 17.72 -12.42
C GLY A 321 -3.47 17.50 -13.73
N ARG A 322 -4.80 17.69 -13.75
CA ARG A 322 -5.64 17.63 -14.96
C ARG A 322 -6.09 18.99 -15.46
N ASP A 323 -6.32 19.10 -16.77
CA ASP A 323 -6.94 20.28 -17.38
C ASP A 323 -8.48 20.27 -17.20
N ALA A 324 -9.15 21.34 -17.64
CA ALA A 324 -10.61 21.47 -17.55
C ALA A 324 -11.39 20.41 -18.34
N ASN A 325 -10.73 19.62 -19.19
CA ASN A 325 -11.32 18.53 -19.96
C ASN A 325 -10.97 17.15 -19.37
N GLY A 326 -10.30 17.10 -18.21
CA GLY A 326 -9.89 15.86 -17.54
C GLY A 326 -8.61 15.23 -18.09
N ASN A 327 -7.90 15.89 -19.01
CA ASN A 327 -6.64 15.37 -19.54
C ASN A 327 -5.48 15.67 -18.59
N VAL A 328 -4.53 14.74 -18.47
CA VAL A 328 -3.26 14.97 -17.76
C VAL A 328 -2.50 16.14 -18.38
N ILE A 329 -2.06 17.09 -17.55
CA ILE A 329 -1.35 18.28 -18.02
C ILE A 329 0.04 17.90 -18.56
N PRO A 330 0.34 18.13 -19.86
CA PRO A 330 1.55 17.61 -20.52
C PRO A 330 2.90 18.14 -20.01
N ASN A 331 2.90 19.23 -19.22
CA ASN A 331 4.11 19.98 -18.84
C ASN A 331 4.40 19.93 -17.33
N LEU A 332 4.00 18.86 -16.65
CA LEU A 332 4.29 18.65 -15.22
C LEU A 332 5.71 18.07 -14.96
N ALA A 333 6.47 17.74 -16.01
CA ALA A 333 7.81 17.16 -15.92
C ALA A 333 8.95 18.19 -15.79
#